data_AF-A0A521SZ83-F1
#
_entry.id   AF-A0A521SZ83-F1
#
_cell.length_a   1.000
_cell.length_b   1.000
_cell.length_c   1.000
_cell.angle_alpha   90.00
_cell.angle_beta   90.00
_cell.angle_gamma   90.00
#
_symmetry.space_group_name_H-M   'P 1'
#
loop_
_entity.id
_entity.type
_entity.pdbx_description
1 polymer ?
#
loop_
_entity_poly.entity_id
_entity_poly.type
_entity_poly.pdbx_seq_one_letter_code
_entity_poly.pdbx_strand_id
1 'polypeptide(L)'
;MNPVAGASCARWRRRSHMADTTALRARLTDVLVERDRLFPMRDPANTEAMKAAFAEYTTALESLRWPDWQPDAGLAARAREFLSRPIFICGEMKSGTTMLVNLLDNHPNLVVMPGDSHLLAESRHAGHTPEPGGEAAWRAYWLHRFVNPTGQSPFWLLGEEDEAYILFMHYLDYWLLELPRGPKAGFLAAVLAYYCANTNCPPEPRAWVEKTPLNEFRTIAGMAISPEAKFIHILRDGRDNLASIKKLYQNRNWPWNVQANVMDLTRSLRQGLANRAALGEGVYRLLRYEDLLADPGENMCSIADFLGIPYEPSLIQPTENGAPARTNSMYRQDQTTGQLLQSRRSRWLEELTAEEQDALLTHYYPYSHLAGYTWQVSPLRRTRAWVLTHLRGLSTRVMRRR
;
A
#
# COMPACT_ATOMS: atom_id res chain seq x y z
N MET A 1 -4.79 -23.36 14.50
CA MET A 1 -5.82 -24.16 13.80
C MET A 1 -7.17 -23.66 14.26
N ASN A 2 -8.01 -23.18 13.34
CA ASN A 2 -9.32 -22.62 13.66
C ASN A 2 -10.33 -23.78 13.92
N PRO A 3 -10.91 -23.97 15.13
CA PRO A 3 -11.60 -25.21 15.50
C PRO A 3 -13.04 -25.35 14.97
N VAL A 4 -13.58 -24.36 14.24
CA VAL A 4 -15.02 -24.28 13.95
C VAL A 4 -15.43 -24.96 12.62
N ALA A 5 -14.50 -25.65 11.96
CA ALA A 5 -14.72 -26.28 10.65
C ALA A 5 -15.33 -27.72 10.70
N GLY A 6 -16.09 -28.09 11.73
CA GLY A 6 -16.51 -29.50 11.90
C GLY A 6 -17.60 -29.98 10.92
N ALA A 7 -18.72 -29.26 10.85
CA ALA A 7 -19.91 -29.71 10.11
C ALA A 7 -20.12 -28.98 8.76
N SER A 8 -19.80 -27.69 8.68
CA SER A 8 -19.86 -26.89 7.45
C SER A 8 -18.78 -27.34 6.44
N CYS A 9 -17.57 -27.65 6.91
CA CYS A 9 -16.46 -28.12 6.08
C CYS A 9 -16.76 -29.49 5.43
N ALA A 10 -17.52 -30.37 6.09
CA ALA A 10 -17.89 -31.68 5.52
C ALA A 10 -18.91 -31.59 4.37
N ARG A 11 -19.74 -30.54 4.34
CA ARG A 11 -20.66 -30.24 3.23
C ARG A 11 -19.95 -29.48 2.11
N TRP A 12 -19.01 -28.61 2.46
CA TRP A 12 -18.11 -27.95 1.51
C TRP A 12 -17.23 -28.95 0.75
N ARG A 13 -16.52 -29.84 1.45
CA ARG A 13 -15.63 -30.85 0.82
C ARG A 13 -16.32 -31.69 -0.24
N ARG A 14 -17.64 -31.89 -0.11
CA ARG A 14 -18.47 -32.58 -1.11
C ARG A 14 -18.84 -31.71 -2.30
N ARG A 15 -19.10 -30.40 -2.11
CA ARG A 15 -19.37 -29.44 -3.20
C ARG A 15 -18.09 -29.03 -3.95
N SER A 16 -16.95 -28.90 -3.26
CA SER A 16 -15.67 -28.55 -3.88
C SER A 16 -15.19 -29.61 -4.86
N HIS A 17 -15.50 -30.90 -4.64
CA HIS A 17 -15.25 -31.96 -5.62
C HIS A 17 -16.10 -31.84 -6.91
N MET A 18 -17.13 -30.99 -6.92
CA MET A 18 -18.02 -30.80 -8.08
C MET A 18 -17.70 -29.54 -8.89
N ALA A 19 -16.92 -28.60 -8.35
CA ALA A 19 -16.49 -27.41 -9.06
C ALA A 19 -15.01 -27.55 -9.46
N ASP A 20 -14.68 -27.31 -10.73
CA ASP A 20 -13.31 -27.37 -11.24
C ASP A 20 -12.48 -26.13 -10.83
N THR A 21 -12.56 -25.72 -9.55
CA THR A 21 -11.86 -24.52 -9.07
C THR A 21 -10.35 -24.70 -9.07
N THR A 22 -9.85 -25.93 -8.93
CA THR A 22 -8.42 -26.24 -9.02
C THR A 22 -7.85 -25.89 -10.40
N ALA A 23 -8.51 -26.29 -11.50
CA ALA A 23 -8.02 -25.92 -12.84
C ALA A 23 -8.15 -24.41 -13.10
N LEU A 24 -9.25 -23.79 -12.65
CA LEU A 24 -9.45 -22.33 -12.77
C LEU A 24 -8.34 -21.55 -12.03
N ARG A 25 -8.01 -21.97 -10.80
CA ARG A 25 -6.92 -21.41 -9.99
C ARG A 25 -5.56 -21.61 -10.64
N ALA A 26 -5.28 -22.80 -11.16
CA ALA A 26 -4.01 -23.08 -11.86
C ALA A 26 -3.85 -22.17 -13.08
N ARG A 27 -4.87 -22.07 -13.93
CA ARG A 27 -4.87 -21.18 -15.10
C ARG A 27 -4.71 -19.70 -14.72
N LEU A 28 -5.37 -19.25 -13.66
CA LEU A 28 -5.18 -17.88 -13.17
C LEU A 28 -3.75 -17.67 -12.64
N THR A 29 -3.18 -18.66 -11.95
CA THR A 29 -1.79 -18.62 -11.48
C THR A 29 -0.81 -18.52 -12.64
N ASP A 30 -0.99 -19.28 -13.72
CA ASP A 30 -0.13 -19.21 -14.91
C ASP A 30 -0.11 -17.81 -15.52
N VAL A 31 -1.27 -17.15 -15.60
CA VAL A 31 -1.38 -15.77 -16.09
C VAL A 31 -0.65 -14.79 -15.17
N LEU A 32 -0.70 -14.99 -13.86
CA LEU A 32 0.01 -14.17 -12.86
C LEU A 32 1.53 -14.40 -12.90
N VAL A 33 1.99 -15.64 -13.12
CA VAL A 33 3.42 -15.95 -13.30
C VAL A 33 3.98 -15.26 -14.54
N GLU A 34 3.26 -15.32 -15.66
CA GLU A 34 3.69 -14.61 -16.88
C GLU A 34 3.70 -13.09 -16.66
N ARG A 35 2.76 -12.58 -15.86
CA ARG A 35 2.74 -11.17 -15.46
C ARG A 35 3.94 -10.77 -14.60
N ASP A 36 4.35 -11.61 -13.65
CA ASP A 36 5.55 -11.38 -12.83
C ASP A 36 6.80 -11.30 -13.70
N ARG A 37 6.92 -12.23 -14.66
CA ARG A 37 8.04 -12.31 -15.59
C ARG A 37 8.20 -11.01 -16.40
N LEU A 38 7.08 -10.40 -16.80
CA LEU A 38 7.07 -9.16 -17.57
C LEU A 38 7.23 -7.91 -16.71
N PHE A 39 7.16 -8.02 -15.37
CA PHE A 39 7.25 -6.87 -14.47
C PHE A 39 8.57 -6.07 -14.68
N PRO A 40 8.54 -4.72 -14.67
CA PRO A 40 7.41 -3.84 -14.36
C PRO A 40 6.52 -3.50 -15.58
N MET A 41 6.69 -4.12 -16.75
CA MET A 41 5.85 -3.81 -17.91
C MET A 41 4.42 -4.28 -17.70
N ARG A 42 3.44 -3.53 -18.21
CA ARG A 42 2.03 -3.94 -18.23
C ARG A 42 1.65 -4.18 -19.68
N ASP A 43 1.40 -5.43 -20.02
CA ASP A 43 0.87 -5.83 -21.33
C ASP A 43 -0.68 -5.83 -21.29
N PRO A 44 -1.37 -5.14 -22.21
CA PRO A 44 -2.82 -5.17 -22.31
C PRO A 44 -3.38 -6.59 -22.49
N ALA A 45 -2.75 -7.44 -23.30
CA ALA A 45 -3.27 -8.79 -23.56
C ALA A 45 -3.23 -9.67 -22.29
N ASN A 46 -2.10 -9.70 -21.59
CA ASN A 46 -2.00 -10.34 -20.27
C ASN A 46 -3.02 -9.78 -19.26
N THR A 47 -3.27 -8.46 -19.28
CA THR A 47 -4.23 -7.82 -18.37
C THR A 47 -5.67 -8.27 -18.63
N GLU A 48 -6.09 -8.38 -19.89
CA GLU A 48 -7.42 -8.89 -20.23
C GLU A 48 -7.55 -10.39 -19.94
N ALA A 49 -6.51 -11.19 -20.22
CA ALA A 49 -6.48 -12.61 -19.86
C ALA A 49 -6.64 -12.83 -18.35
N MET A 50 -5.96 -12.01 -17.53
CA MET A 50 -6.07 -12.04 -16.08
C MET A 50 -7.50 -11.72 -15.62
N LYS A 51 -8.12 -10.67 -16.15
CA LYS A 51 -9.50 -10.31 -15.81
C LYS A 51 -10.50 -11.42 -16.15
N ALA A 52 -10.36 -12.05 -17.32
CA ALA A 52 -11.23 -13.14 -17.74
C ALA A 52 -11.07 -14.37 -16.83
N ALA A 53 -9.83 -14.83 -16.60
CA ALA A 53 -9.55 -15.95 -15.71
C ALA A 53 -10.05 -15.67 -14.26
N PHE A 54 -9.89 -14.43 -13.80
CA PHE A 54 -10.36 -14.00 -12.49
C PHE A 54 -11.89 -14.01 -12.35
N ALA A 55 -12.62 -13.56 -13.38
CA ALA A 55 -14.08 -13.55 -13.40
C ALA A 55 -14.65 -14.98 -13.36
N GLU A 56 -14.07 -15.91 -14.13
CA GLU A 56 -14.45 -17.32 -14.12
C GLU A 56 -14.20 -17.95 -12.73
N TYR A 57 -13.02 -17.74 -12.17
CA TYR A 57 -12.67 -18.24 -10.83
C TYR A 57 -13.60 -17.69 -9.74
N THR A 58 -13.87 -16.39 -9.75
CA THR A 58 -14.77 -15.75 -8.77
C THR A 58 -16.19 -16.28 -8.87
N THR A 59 -16.70 -16.50 -10.08
CA THR A 59 -18.03 -17.08 -10.31
C THR A 59 -18.12 -18.49 -9.74
N ALA A 60 -17.07 -19.30 -9.93
CA ALA A 60 -17.00 -20.64 -9.36
C ALA A 60 -17.00 -20.59 -7.82
N LEU A 61 -16.22 -19.69 -7.19
CA LEU A 61 -16.23 -19.53 -5.73
C LEU A 61 -17.59 -19.10 -5.18
N GLU A 62 -18.30 -18.19 -5.85
CA GLU A 62 -19.65 -17.76 -5.45
C GLU A 62 -20.62 -18.94 -5.41
N SER A 63 -20.52 -19.86 -6.38
CA SER A 63 -21.36 -21.08 -6.42
C SER A 63 -21.09 -22.07 -5.28
N LEU A 64 -19.90 -21.99 -4.67
CA LEU A 64 -19.46 -22.87 -3.59
C LEU A 64 -19.78 -22.35 -2.18
N ARG A 65 -20.30 -21.13 -2.07
CA ARG A 65 -20.74 -20.55 -0.80
C ARG A 65 -21.81 -21.41 -0.11
N TRP A 66 -21.87 -21.31 1.22
CA TRP A 66 -22.81 -22.08 2.04
C TRP A 66 -23.91 -21.18 2.59
N PRO A 67 -25.20 -21.45 2.30
CA PRO A 67 -26.30 -20.62 2.79
C PRO A 67 -26.39 -20.52 4.31
N ASP A 68 -26.07 -21.60 5.02
CA ASP A 68 -26.21 -21.71 6.48
C ASP A 68 -24.93 -21.30 7.24
N TRP A 69 -23.98 -20.64 6.58
CA TRP A 69 -22.73 -20.23 7.23
C TRP A 69 -22.99 -19.21 8.34
N GLN A 70 -22.24 -19.34 9.44
CA GLN A 70 -22.28 -18.44 10.59
C GLN A 70 -20.85 -18.04 10.97
N PRO A 71 -20.62 -16.81 11.45
CA PRO A 71 -19.31 -16.36 11.87
C PRO A 71 -18.88 -17.08 13.16
N ASP A 72 -17.57 -17.25 13.35
CA ASP A 72 -17.03 -17.57 14.66
C ASP A 72 -17.16 -16.33 15.56
N ALA A 73 -17.99 -16.43 16.60
CA ALA A 73 -18.27 -15.30 17.50
C ALA A 73 -17.01 -14.80 18.24
N GLY A 74 -16.10 -15.70 18.62
CA GLY A 74 -14.86 -15.33 19.31
C GLY A 74 -13.85 -14.67 18.39
N LEU A 75 -13.78 -15.09 17.12
CA LEU A 75 -12.99 -14.43 16.08
C LEU A 75 -13.58 -13.07 15.72
N ALA A 76 -14.90 -12.98 15.58
CA ALA A 76 -15.58 -11.72 15.28
C ALA A 76 -15.42 -10.69 16.41
N ALA A 77 -15.51 -11.11 17.67
CA ALA A 77 -15.25 -10.24 18.82
C ALA A 77 -13.82 -9.67 18.77
N ARG A 78 -12.81 -10.53 18.60
CA ARG A 78 -11.41 -10.11 18.45
C ARG A 78 -11.18 -9.18 17.27
N ALA A 79 -11.86 -9.42 16.15
CA ALA A 79 -11.74 -8.57 14.97
C ALA A 79 -12.13 -7.11 15.25
N ARG A 80 -13.14 -6.89 16.11
CA ARG A 80 -13.59 -5.54 16.48
C ARG A 80 -12.57 -4.79 17.35
N GLU A 81 -11.78 -5.49 18.16
CA GLU A 81 -10.88 -4.87 19.14
C GLU A 81 -9.77 -4.02 18.50
N PHE A 82 -9.23 -4.44 17.35
CA PHE A 82 -8.14 -3.72 16.70
C PHE A 82 -8.63 -2.63 15.73
N LEU A 83 -9.91 -2.65 15.34
CA LEU A 83 -10.44 -1.77 14.28
C LEU A 83 -10.36 -0.29 14.64
N SER A 84 -10.46 0.05 15.93
CA SER A 84 -10.35 1.43 16.43
C SER A 84 -8.93 1.99 16.33
N ARG A 85 -7.91 1.19 16.01
CA ARG A 85 -6.50 1.62 16.02
C ARG A 85 -5.88 1.54 14.62
N PRO A 86 -6.32 2.38 13.67
CA PRO A 86 -5.74 2.40 12.33
C PRO A 86 -4.36 3.07 12.33
N ILE A 87 -3.46 2.50 11.54
CA ILE A 87 -2.13 3.05 11.25
C ILE A 87 -2.05 3.31 9.76
N PHE A 88 -1.84 4.57 9.39
CA PHE A 88 -1.71 4.98 8.00
C PHE A 88 -0.26 5.26 7.67
N ILE A 89 0.26 4.55 6.67
CA ILE A 89 1.55 4.87 6.07
C ILE A 89 1.33 5.95 5.00
N CYS A 90 2.03 7.05 5.16
CA CYS A 90 2.00 8.21 4.28
C CYS A 90 3.34 8.41 3.58
N GLY A 91 3.34 9.21 2.52
CA GLY A 91 4.54 9.49 1.75
C GLY A 91 4.27 9.66 0.28
N GLU A 92 5.08 10.50 -0.35
CA GLU A 92 5.13 10.62 -1.79
C GLU A 92 5.55 9.28 -2.43
N MET A 93 5.13 9.05 -3.67
CA MET A 93 5.53 7.86 -4.40
C MET A 93 7.07 7.75 -4.47
N LYS A 94 7.60 6.53 -4.28
CA LYS A 94 9.04 6.21 -4.28
C LYS A 94 9.87 6.74 -3.08
N SER A 95 9.20 7.17 -2.01
CA SER A 95 9.84 7.51 -0.72
C SER A 95 10.21 6.29 0.15
N GLY A 96 9.68 5.10 -0.15
CA GLY A 96 9.90 3.88 0.66
C GLY A 96 8.66 3.37 1.40
N THR A 97 7.46 3.88 1.09
CA THR A 97 6.20 3.43 1.71
C THR A 97 5.97 1.92 1.65
N THR A 98 6.26 1.27 0.51
CA THR A 98 6.19 -0.21 0.40
C THR A 98 7.20 -0.91 1.33
N MET A 99 8.42 -0.38 1.45
CA MET A 99 9.42 -1.00 2.34
C MET A 99 8.95 -0.92 3.80
N LEU A 100 8.45 0.25 4.22
CA LEU A 100 7.97 0.44 5.59
C LEU A 100 6.77 -0.45 5.92
N VAL A 101 5.79 -0.57 5.02
CA VAL A 101 4.66 -1.49 5.27
C VAL A 101 5.10 -2.94 5.33
N ASN A 102 6.08 -3.35 4.49
CA ASN A 102 6.63 -4.71 4.53
C ASN A 102 7.41 -4.99 5.81
N LEU A 103 8.01 -3.98 6.44
CA LEU A 103 8.66 -4.13 7.76
C LEU A 103 7.64 -4.26 8.91
N LEU A 104 6.41 -3.77 8.73
CA LEU A 104 5.35 -3.90 9.72
C LEU A 104 4.55 -5.21 9.55
N ASP A 105 4.60 -5.80 8.36
CA ASP A 105 3.99 -7.10 8.06
C ASP A 105 4.61 -8.19 8.95
N ASN A 106 3.83 -9.23 9.25
CA ASN A 106 4.23 -10.35 10.12
C ASN A 106 4.52 -9.97 11.60
N HIS A 107 4.21 -8.76 12.05
CA HIS A 107 4.25 -8.41 13.47
C HIS A 107 3.07 -9.04 14.24
N PRO A 108 3.28 -9.65 15.43
CA PRO A 108 2.25 -10.40 16.18
C PRO A 108 1.08 -9.55 16.72
N ASN A 109 1.09 -8.24 16.49
CA ASN A 109 0.03 -7.32 16.91
C ASN A 109 -0.53 -6.44 15.76
N LEU A 110 -0.11 -6.66 14.51
CA LEU A 110 -0.53 -5.83 13.38
C LEU A 110 -1.23 -6.65 12.31
N VAL A 111 -2.44 -6.22 11.93
CA VAL A 111 -3.08 -6.68 10.69
C VAL A 111 -2.66 -5.74 9.57
N VAL A 112 -1.74 -6.19 8.71
CA VAL A 112 -1.22 -5.36 7.62
C VAL A 112 -2.01 -5.64 6.35
N MET A 113 -2.69 -4.63 5.82
CA MET A 113 -3.44 -4.76 4.58
C MET A 113 -2.48 -4.84 3.39
N PRO A 114 -2.62 -5.84 2.50
CA PRO A 114 -1.77 -5.93 1.33
C PRO A 114 -2.14 -4.89 0.26
N GLY A 115 -1.13 -4.42 -0.47
CA GLY A 115 -1.30 -3.47 -1.58
C GLY A 115 -1.77 -2.06 -1.17
N ASP A 116 -2.09 -1.25 -2.18
CA ASP A 116 -2.65 0.10 -1.99
C ASP A 116 -4.18 0.03 -1.92
N SER A 117 -4.78 0.21 -0.75
CA SER A 117 -6.24 0.08 -0.63
C SER A 117 -7.00 1.26 -1.24
N HIS A 118 -6.39 2.45 -1.23
CA HIS A 118 -7.03 3.73 -1.52
C HIS A 118 -8.19 4.08 -0.58
N LEU A 119 -8.19 3.58 0.65
CA LEU A 119 -9.23 3.84 1.66
C LEU A 119 -9.52 5.33 1.85
N LEU A 120 -8.48 6.11 2.12
CA LEU A 120 -8.62 7.54 2.42
C LEU A 120 -8.82 8.39 1.17
N ALA A 121 -8.56 7.83 -0.01
CA ALA A 121 -8.90 8.49 -1.26
C ALA A 121 -10.42 8.45 -1.45
N GLU A 122 -11.02 9.57 -1.82
CA GLU A 122 -12.44 9.69 -2.20
C GLU A 122 -12.76 8.98 -3.54
N SER A 123 -11.98 7.96 -3.91
CA SER A 123 -12.24 7.18 -5.12
C SER A 123 -13.52 6.35 -4.91
N ARG A 124 -14.41 6.40 -5.89
CA ARG A 124 -15.73 5.73 -5.90
C ARG A 124 -15.69 4.21 -5.68
N HIS A 125 -14.51 3.59 -5.70
CA HIS A 125 -14.36 2.13 -5.70
C HIS A 125 -13.75 1.53 -4.42
N ALA A 126 -13.16 2.31 -3.50
CA ALA A 126 -12.44 1.73 -2.36
C ALA A 126 -13.13 1.90 -0.99
N GLY A 127 -13.95 2.94 -0.83
CA GLY A 127 -14.58 3.27 0.47
C GLY A 127 -16.08 2.97 0.59
N HIS A 128 -16.79 2.77 -0.52
CA HIS A 128 -18.26 2.71 -0.50
C HIS A 128 -18.78 1.30 -0.19
N THR A 129 -19.79 1.24 0.67
CA THR A 129 -20.70 0.08 0.76
C THR A 129 -21.34 -0.15 -0.62
N PRO A 130 -21.46 -1.40 -1.10
CA PRO A 130 -22.18 -1.66 -2.35
C PRO A 130 -23.62 -1.16 -2.26
N GLU A 131 -24.13 -0.58 -3.35
CA GLU A 131 -25.57 -0.36 -3.49
C GLU A 131 -26.31 -1.73 -3.45
N PRO A 132 -27.57 -1.77 -2.97
CA PRO A 132 -28.34 -3.01 -2.98
C PRO A 132 -28.33 -3.70 -4.34
N GLY A 133 -27.96 -4.98 -4.38
CA GLY A 133 -27.80 -5.75 -5.62
C GLY A 133 -26.39 -5.68 -6.24
N GLY A 134 -25.48 -4.87 -5.69
CA GLY A 134 -24.08 -4.74 -6.11
C GLY A 134 -23.08 -5.62 -5.34
N GLU A 135 -23.54 -6.46 -4.42
CA GLU A 135 -22.69 -7.18 -3.46
C GLU A 135 -21.74 -8.17 -4.15
N ALA A 136 -22.18 -8.84 -5.23
CA ALA A 136 -21.33 -9.76 -5.98
C ALA A 136 -20.15 -9.05 -6.68
N ALA A 137 -20.42 -7.90 -7.30
CA ALA A 137 -19.36 -7.09 -7.91
C ALA A 137 -18.37 -6.58 -6.86
N TRP A 138 -18.86 -6.26 -5.66
CA TRP A 138 -18.04 -5.82 -4.54
C TRP A 138 -17.15 -6.93 -3.97
N ARG A 139 -17.68 -8.14 -3.80
CA ARG A 139 -16.89 -9.32 -3.44
C ARG A 139 -15.80 -9.58 -4.48
N ALA A 140 -16.15 -9.58 -5.77
CA ALA A 140 -15.18 -9.74 -6.85
C ALA A 140 -14.08 -8.67 -6.83
N TYR A 141 -14.44 -7.41 -6.57
CA TYR A 141 -13.48 -6.31 -6.43
C TYR A 141 -12.46 -6.57 -5.32
N TRP A 142 -12.91 -6.99 -4.14
CA TRP A 142 -12.01 -7.28 -3.01
C TRP A 142 -11.20 -8.56 -3.21
N LEU A 143 -11.81 -9.62 -3.71
CA LEU A 143 -11.09 -10.86 -4.05
C LEU A 143 -9.93 -10.57 -5.01
N HIS A 144 -10.12 -9.69 -6.00
CA HIS A 144 -9.09 -9.32 -6.95
C HIS A 144 -7.91 -8.60 -6.28
N ARG A 145 -8.12 -7.94 -5.14
CA ARG A 145 -7.04 -7.32 -4.37
C ARG A 145 -6.27 -8.33 -3.52
N PHE A 146 -6.92 -9.44 -3.15
CA PHE A 146 -6.29 -10.55 -2.42
C PHE A 146 -5.74 -11.66 -3.32
N VAL A 147 -5.82 -11.46 -4.63
CA VAL A 147 -5.05 -12.19 -5.64
C VAL A 147 -4.12 -11.17 -6.31
N ASN A 148 -2.87 -11.08 -5.83
CA ASN A 148 -1.96 -9.94 -6.03
C ASN A 148 -1.98 -9.41 -7.48
N PRO A 149 -2.68 -8.29 -7.75
CA PRO A 149 -2.92 -7.83 -9.12
C PRO A 149 -1.68 -7.15 -9.74
N THR A 150 -0.66 -6.87 -8.91
CA THR A 150 0.65 -6.45 -9.42
C THR A 150 1.33 -7.56 -10.20
N GLY A 151 0.92 -8.82 -9.95
CA GLY A 151 1.53 -10.01 -10.53
C GLY A 151 2.86 -10.35 -9.89
N GLN A 152 3.21 -9.84 -8.71
CA GLN A 152 4.41 -10.26 -7.98
C GLN A 152 4.05 -11.34 -6.96
N SER A 153 4.93 -12.32 -6.76
CA SER A 153 4.76 -13.30 -5.69
C SER A 153 4.94 -12.63 -4.31
N PRO A 154 4.13 -13.00 -3.28
CA PRO A 154 3.08 -14.03 -3.30
C PRO A 154 1.80 -13.59 -4.04
N PHE A 155 1.22 -14.52 -4.82
CA PHE A 155 0.00 -14.25 -5.60
C PHE A 155 -1.28 -14.40 -4.78
N TRP A 156 -1.35 -15.40 -3.90
CA TRP A 156 -2.57 -15.77 -3.19
C TRP A 156 -2.50 -15.27 -1.74
N LEU A 157 -3.02 -14.07 -1.49
CA LEU A 157 -2.83 -13.34 -0.22
C LEU A 157 -3.75 -13.79 0.92
N LEU A 158 -4.70 -14.70 0.67
CA LEU A 158 -5.48 -15.37 1.73
C LEU A 158 -5.03 -16.83 1.97
N GLY A 159 -4.03 -17.30 1.21
CA GLY A 159 -3.56 -18.68 1.20
C GLY A 159 -3.91 -19.44 -0.08
N GLU A 160 -3.41 -20.65 -0.23
CA GLU A 160 -3.58 -21.46 -1.45
C GLU A 160 -4.91 -22.24 -1.49
N GLU A 161 -5.70 -22.16 -0.42
CA GLU A 161 -6.97 -22.88 -0.29
C GLU A 161 -8.16 -22.02 -0.73
N ASP A 162 -9.09 -22.59 -1.52
CA ASP A 162 -10.32 -21.89 -1.94
C ASP A 162 -11.19 -21.53 -0.74
N GLU A 163 -11.14 -22.33 0.33
CA GLU A 163 -11.89 -22.13 1.56
C GLU A 163 -11.62 -20.75 2.17
N ALA A 164 -10.37 -20.26 2.13
CA ALA A 164 -10.02 -18.94 2.66
C ALA A 164 -10.71 -17.79 1.89
N TYR A 165 -10.80 -17.89 0.56
CA TYR A 165 -11.49 -16.89 -0.27
C TYR A 165 -13.01 -16.93 -0.10
N ILE A 166 -13.57 -18.13 0.09
CA ILE A 166 -15.00 -18.31 0.39
C ILE A 166 -15.32 -17.74 1.78
N LEU A 167 -14.50 -18.03 2.79
CA LEU A 167 -14.62 -17.46 4.14
C LEU A 167 -14.52 -15.94 4.11
N PHE A 168 -13.60 -15.38 3.32
CA PHE A 168 -13.51 -13.93 3.14
C PHE A 168 -14.83 -13.34 2.63
N MET A 169 -15.44 -13.92 1.60
CA MET A 169 -16.73 -13.46 1.08
C MET A 169 -17.84 -13.51 2.13
N HIS A 170 -17.87 -14.59 2.93
CA HIS A 170 -18.85 -14.75 4.00
C HIS A 170 -18.67 -13.71 5.11
N TYR A 171 -17.43 -13.52 5.59
CA TYR A 171 -17.15 -12.49 6.58
C TYR A 171 -17.39 -11.08 6.03
N LEU A 172 -17.10 -10.82 4.75
CA LEU A 172 -17.37 -9.53 4.14
C LEU A 172 -18.86 -9.20 4.19
N ASP A 173 -19.73 -10.13 3.77
CA ASP A 173 -21.18 -9.95 3.82
C ASP A 173 -21.66 -9.77 5.28
N TYR A 174 -21.14 -10.56 6.23
CA TYR A 174 -21.44 -10.42 7.65
C TYR A 174 -21.09 -9.01 8.16
N TRP A 175 -19.87 -8.54 7.94
CA TRP A 175 -19.41 -7.24 8.43
C TRP A 175 -20.11 -6.05 7.77
N LEU A 176 -20.53 -6.18 6.51
CA LEU A 176 -21.35 -5.17 5.84
C LEU A 176 -22.72 -4.97 6.50
N LEU A 177 -23.28 -6.02 7.11
CA LEU A 177 -24.54 -5.96 7.85
C LEU A 177 -24.33 -5.45 9.28
N GLU A 178 -23.21 -5.80 9.90
CA GLU A 178 -22.91 -5.52 11.31
C GLU A 178 -22.32 -4.14 11.59
N LEU A 179 -21.63 -3.54 10.61
CA LEU A 179 -21.02 -2.23 10.78
C LEU A 179 -22.04 -1.10 10.51
N PRO A 180 -21.93 0.02 11.24
CA PRO A 180 -22.71 1.21 10.91
C PRO A 180 -22.48 1.64 9.46
N ARG A 181 -23.56 1.96 8.75
CA ARG A 181 -23.45 2.47 7.37
C ARG A 181 -22.69 3.80 7.36
N GLY A 182 -21.76 3.93 6.42
CA GLY A 182 -20.95 5.15 6.27
C GLY A 182 -19.93 5.04 5.14
N PRO A 183 -19.26 6.16 4.79
CA PRO A 183 -18.38 6.28 3.61
C PRO A 183 -17.09 5.44 3.66
N LYS A 184 -16.92 4.64 4.72
CA LYS A 184 -15.76 3.74 4.95
C LYS A 184 -16.19 2.34 5.39
N ALA A 185 -17.49 2.09 5.60
CA ALA A 185 -17.98 0.83 6.15
C ALA A 185 -17.61 -0.38 5.28
N GLY A 186 -17.69 -0.23 3.95
CA GLY A 186 -17.31 -1.31 3.02
C GLY A 186 -15.84 -1.69 3.10
N PHE A 187 -14.95 -0.73 3.33
CA PHE A 187 -13.54 -1.03 3.54
C PHE A 187 -13.26 -1.63 4.91
N LEU A 188 -13.85 -1.07 5.97
CA LEU A 188 -13.68 -1.61 7.33
C LEU A 188 -14.19 -3.06 7.40
N ALA A 189 -15.29 -3.37 6.70
CA ALA A 189 -15.76 -4.74 6.52
C ALA A 189 -14.72 -5.63 5.82
N ALA A 190 -14.01 -5.12 4.81
CA ALA A 190 -12.94 -5.85 4.14
C ALA A 190 -11.71 -6.08 5.03
N VAL A 191 -11.34 -5.12 5.90
CA VAL A 191 -10.26 -5.30 6.88
C VAL A 191 -10.61 -6.42 7.87
N LEU A 192 -11.83 -6.39 8.42
CA LEU A 192 -12.29 -7.40 9.37
C LEU A 192 -12.42 -8.77 8.70
N ALA A 193 -12.93 -8.83 7.46
CA ALA A 193 -13.04 -10.05 6.69
C ALA A 193 -11.67 -10.63 6.32
N TYR A 194 -10.71 -9.78 5.96
CA TYR A 194 -9.32 -10.18 5.72
C TYR A 194 -8.71 -10.81 6.96
N TYR A 195 -8.84 -10.18 8.13
CA TYR A 195 -8.39 -10.74 9.40
C TYR A 195 -9.02 -12.12 9.69
N CYS A 196 -10.33 -12.25 9.49
CA CYS A 196 -11.04 -13.48 9.82
C CYS A 196 -10.73 -14.64 8.85
N ALA A 197 -10.39 -14.34 7.60
CA ALA A 197 -10.15 -15.34 6.56
C ALA A 197 -8.68 -15.69 6.37
N ASN A 198 -7.75 -14.80 6.75
CA ASN A 198 -6.34 -14.98 6.53
C ASN A 198 -5.63 -15.62 7.74
N THR A 199 -5.07 -16.81 7.54
CA THR A 199 -4.34 -17.53 8.59
C THR A 199 -2.98 -16.91 8.95
N ASN A 200 -2.46 -16.00 8.13
CA ASN A 200 -1.24 -15.25 8.42
C ASN A 200 -1.48 -14.02 9.32
N CYS A 201 -2.76 -13.69 9.63
CA CYS A 201 -3.05 -12.64 10.58
C CYS A 201 -2.74 -13.07 12.02
N PRO A 202 -2.26 -12.14 12.87
CA PRO A 202 -1.92 -12.48 14.25
C PRO A 202 -3.15 -12.89 15.06
N PRO A 203 -3.01 -13.78 16.07
CA PRO A 203 -4.14 -14.21 16.89
C PRO A 203 -4.69 -13.08 17.79
N GLU A 204 -3.85 -12.12 18.17
CA GLU A 204 -4.14 -11.02 19.08
C GLU A 204 -3.69 -9.68 18.46
N PRO A 205 -4.38 -9.21 17.40
CA PRO A 205 -4.08 -7.93 16.78
C PRO A 205 -4.39 -6.77 17.74
N ARG A 206 -3.56 -5.72 17.70
CA ARG A 206 -3.79 -4.46 18.43
C ARG A 206 -4.12 -3.30 17.52
N ALA A 207 -3.72 -3.37 16.26
CA ALA A 207 -3.94 -2.32 15.26
C ALA A 207 -3.95 -2.93 13.86
N TRP A 208 -4.40 -2.15 12.89
CA TRP A 208 -4.29 -2.48 11.47
C TRP A 208 -3.55 -1.40 10.71
N VAL A 209 -2.83 -1.82 9.66
CA VAL A 209 -1.97 -0.96 8.86
C VAL A 209 -2.53 -0.86 7.45
N GLU A 210 -2.62 0.37 6.95
CA GLU A 210 -2.98 0.66 5.57
C GLU A 210 -1.97 1.62 4.98
N LYS A 211 -1.55 1.32 3.76
CA LYS A 211 -0.62 2.15 3.03
C LYS A 211 -1.23 2.48 1.69
N THR A 212 -1.44 3.76 1.46
CA THR A 212 -1.67 4.34 0.14
C THR A 212 -0.82 5.60 0.03
N PRO A 213 0.01 5.76 -1.03
CA PRO A 213 0.71 7.02 -1.27
C PRO A 213 -0.25 8.21 -1.22
N LEU A 214 0.21 9.35 -0.72
CA LEU A 214 -0.60 10.57 -0.55
C LEU A 214 -1.60 10.55 0.61
N ASN A 215 -1.58 9.55 1.49
CA ASN A 215 -2.38 9.53 2.72
C ASN A 215 -2.12 10.76 3.62
N GLU A 216 -0.96 11.42 3.50
CA GLU A 216 -0.66 12.66 4.23
C GLU A 216 -1.64 13.80 3.91
N PHE A 217 -2.30 13.78 2.75
CA PHE A 217 -3.32 14.78 2.40
C PHE A 217 -4.70 14.47 3.00
N ARG A 218 -4.84 13.34 3.68
CA ARG A 218 -6.12 12.76 4.10
C ARG A 218 -6.16 12.44 5.59
N THR A 219 -5.32 13.08 6.39
CA THR A 219 -5.27 12.89 7.85
C THR A 219 -6.61 13.16 8.53
N ILE A 220 -7.37 14.17 8.09
CA ILE A 220 -8.73 14.46 8.59
C ILE A 220 -9.65 13.25 8.38
N ALA A 221 -9.61 12.64 7.19
CA ALA A 221 -10.43 11.45 6.90
C ALA A 221 -9.99 10.23 7.72
N GLY A 222 -8.68 10.08 7.99
CA GLY A 222 -8.17 9.04 8.88
C GLY A 222 -8.61 9.24 10.34
N MET A 223 -8.52 10.47 10.85
CA MET A 223 -8.99 10.82 12.21
C MET A 223 -10.51 10.68 12.37
N ALA A 224 -11.27 10.85 11.28
CA ALA A 224 -12.72 10.61 11.28
C ALA A 224 -13.09 9.12 11.37
N ILE A 225 -12.17 8.20 11.03
CA ILE A 225 -12.37 6.76 11.25
C ILE A 225 -12.21 6.44 12.73
N SER A 226 -11.17 6.98 13.37
CA SER A 226 -10.94 6.84 14.81
C SER A 226 -10.05 7.95 15.36
N PRO A 227 -10.31 8.45 16.58
CA PRO A 227 -9.40 9.36 17.28
C PRO A 227 -8.06 8.72 17.67
N GLU A 228 -7.96 7.38 17.70
CA GLU A 228 -6.71 6.66 17.97
C GLU A 228 -5.84 6.45 16.72
N ALA A 229 -6.23 7.02 15.57
CA ALA A 229 -5.49 6.89 14.33
C ALA A 229 -4.05 7.43 14.45
N LYS A 230 -3.09 6.68 13.91
CA LYS A 230 -1.68 7.10 13.83
C LYS A 230 -1.22 7.17 12.39
N PHE A 231 -0.27 8.07 12.12
CA PHE A 231 0.28 8.29 10.79
C PHE A 231 1.80 8.21 10.84
N ILE A 232 2.38 7.36 10.00
CA ILE A 232 3.84 7.33 9.79
C ILE A 232 4.11 7.82 8.38
N HIS A 233 4.70 9.00 8.27
CA HIS A 233 5.05 9.61 7.00
C HIS A 233 6.55 9.41 6.73
N ILE A 234 6.84 8.48 5.81
CA ILE A 234 8.21 8.26 5.36
C ILE A 234 8.61 9.33 4.33
N LEU A 235 9.70 10.02 4.60
CA LEU A 235 10.32 11.03 3.75
C LEU A 235 11.59 10.45 3.14
N ARG A 236 11.91 10.88 1.93
CA ARG A 236 13.17 10.54 1.25
C ARG A 236 13.81 11.82 0.73
N ASP A 237 15.13 11.83 0.57
CA ASP A 237 15.82 12.95 -0.08
C ASP A 237 15.19 13.20 -1.45
N GLY A 238 14.67 14.43 -1.66
CA GLY A 238 13.92 14.79 -2.85
C GLY A 238 14.68 14.56 -4.16
N ARG A 239 16.03 14.54 -4.12
CA ARG A 239 16.86 14.25 -5.30
C ARG A 239 16.77 12.78 -5.70
N ASP A 240 17.03 11.88 -4.76
CA ASP A 240 16.94 10.43 -5.01
C ASP A 240 15.49 9.98 -5.21
N ASN A 241 14.52 10.64 -4.56
CA ASN A 241 13.11 10.40 -4.79
C ASN A 241 12.72 10.78 -6.24
N LEU A 242 13.09 11.98 -6.72
CA LEU A 242 12.77 12.42 -8.08
C LEU A 242 13.44 11.53 -9.12
N ALA A 243 14.69 11.11 -8.89
CA ALA A 243 15.39 10.16 -9.75
C ALA A 243 14.63 8.83 -9.87
N SER A 244 14.11 8.30 -8.75
CA SER A 244 13.32 7.07 -8.76
C SER A 244 11.98 7.22 -9.48
N ILE A 245 11.31 8.37 -9.33
CA ILE A 245 10.07 8.69 -10.06
C ILE A 245 10.36 8.79 -11.56
N LYS A 246 11.41 9.51 -11.96
CA LYS A 246 11.82 9.62 -13.37
C LYS A 246 12.04 8.25 -13.99
N LYS A 247 12.74 7.36 -13.27
CA LYS A 247 12.97 5.98 -13.72
C LYS A 247 11.67 5.20 -13.89
N LEU A 248 10.71 5.36 -12.99
CA LEU A 248 9.37 4.76 -13.12
C LEU A 248 8.67 5.24 -14.40
N TYR A 249 8.67 6.56 -14.66
CA TYR A 249 8.04 7.12 -15.85
C TYR A 249 8.67 6.59 -17.14
N GLN A 250 10.00 6.49 -17.18
CA GLN A 250 10.73 5.89 -18.30
C GLN A 250 10.34 4.42 -18.50
N ASN A 251 10.36 3.61 -17.44
CA ASN A 251 9.99 2.18 -17.50
C ASN A 251 8.53 1.96 -17.94
N ARG A 252 7.65 2.95 -17.71
CA ARG A 252 6.22 2.92 -18.07
C ARG A 252 5.92 3.61 -19.40
N ASN A 253 6.93 4.21 -20.04
CA ASN A 253 6.76 5.07 -21.21
C ASN A 253 5.71 6.18 -21.00
N TRP A 254 5.71 6.78 -19.81
CA TRP A 254 4.80 7.87 -19.43
C TRP A 254 5.41 9.25 -19.74
N PRO A 255 4.58 10.26 -20.06
CA PRO A 255 5.07 11.61 -20.31
C PRO A 255 5.71 12.19 -19.05
N TRP A 256 6.96 12.64 -19.16
CA TRP A 256 7.72 13.21 -18.06
C TRP A 256 7.51 14.72 -17.94
N ASN A 257 7.16 15.18 -16.74
CA ASN A 257 7.08 16.60 -16.41
C ASN A 257 7.77 16.86 -15.07
N VAL A 258 8.99 17.40 -15.14
CA VAL A 258 9.80 17.68 -13.95
C VAL A 258 9.12 18.65 -12.99
N GLN A 259 8.50 19.73 -13.49
CA GLN A 259 7.92 20.77 -12.64
C GLN A 259 6.76 20.21 -11.82
N ALA A 260 5.88 19.43 -12.44
CA ALA A 260 4.79 18.77 -11.75
C ALA A 260 5.30 17.83 -10.65
N ASN A 261 6.26 16.95 -10.96
CA ASN A 261 6.78 15.98 -9.99
C ASN A 261 7.53 16.65 -8.82
N VAL A 262 8.29 17.73 -9.09
CA VAL A 262 8.95 18.51 -8.03
C VAL A 262 7.92 19.24 -7.16
N MET A 263 6.85 19.77 -7.75
CA MET A 263 5.76 20.39 -6.99
C MET A 263 5.04 19.38 -6.10
N ASP A 264 4.80 18.16 -6.58
CA ASP A 264 4.20 17.07 -5.79
C ASP A 264 5.08 16.67 -4.62
N LEU A 265 6.37 16.41 -4.85
CA LEU A 265 7.36 16.17 -3.78
C LEU A 265 7.36 17.30 -2.73
N THR A 266 7.36 18.54 -3.20
CA THR A 266 7.36 19.73 -2.33
C THR A 266 6.08 19.81 -1.52
N ARG A 267 4.93 19.51 -2.14
CA ARG A 267 3.61 19.53 -1.51
C ARG A 267 3.53 18.43 -0.44
N SER A 268 4.00 17.21 -0.72
CA SER A 268 4.02 16.10 0.23
C SER A 268 4.89 16.42 1.44
N LEU A 269 6.13 16.89 1.23
CA LEU A 269 7.03 17.33 2.31
C LEU A 269 6.36 18.39 3.21
N ARG A 270 5.82 19.44 2.60
CA ARG A 270 5.17 20.52 3.35
C ARG A 270 3.94 20.03 4.11
N GLN A 271 3.16 19.14 3.52
CA GLN A 271 2.01 18.54 4.18
C GLN A 271 2.42 17.70 5.38
N GLY A 272 3.50 16.92 5.27
CA GLY A 272 4.05 16.18 6.40
C GLY A 272 4.46 17.08 7.57
N LEU A 273 5.17 18.17 7.29
CA LEU A 273 5.56 19.16 8.29
C LEU A 273 4.34 19.83 8.93
N ALA A 274 3.35 20.21 8.13
CA ALA A 274 2.11 20.83 8.60
C ALA A 274 1.28 19.87 9.47
N ASN A 275 1.16 18.60 9.05
CA ASN A 275 0.45 17.58 9.82
C ASN A 275 1.12 17.30 11.16
N ARG A 276 2.46 17.18 11.19
CA ARG A 276 3.20 17.02 12.45
C ARG A 276 2.94 18.19 13.39
N ALA A 277 2.95 19.43 12.88
CA ALA A 277 2.67 20.62 13.67
C ALA A 277 1.22 20.67 14.18
N ALA A 278 0.25 20.23 13.38
CA ALA A 278 -1.18 20.29 13.72
C ALA A 278 -1.64 19.14 14.63
N LEU A 279 -1.12 17.93 14.44
CA LEU A 279 -1.57 16.71 15.13
C LEU A 279 -0.66 16.32 16.29
N GLY A 280 0.58 16.82 16.32
CA GLY A 280 1.59 16.48 17.32
C GLY A 280 2.27 15.13 17.06
N GLU A 281 3.41 14.93 17.72
CA GLU A 281 4.27 13.75 17.52
C GLU A 281 3.71 12.45 18.07
N GLY A 282 2.67 12.50 18.92
CA GLY A 282 1.94 11.33 19.40
C GLY A 282 0.99 10.73 18.37
N VAL A 283 0.62 11.50 17.34
CA VAL A 283 -0.33 11.10 16.29
C VAL A 283 0.33 11.01 14.92
N TYR A 284 1.30 11.89 14.62
CA TYR A 284 1.94 11.98 13.31
C TYR A 284 3.47 11.94 13.42
N ARG A 285 4.08 10.85 12.96
CA ARG A 285 5.53 10.63 12.97
C ARG A 285 6.13 10.85 11.58
N LEU A 286 7.13 11.71 11.50
CA LEU A 286 8.01 11.81 10.33
C LEU A 286 9.16 10.81 10.49
N LEU A 287 9.42 10.00 9.47
CA LEU A 287 10.53 9.06 9.42
C LEU A 287 11.34 9.31 8.15
N ARG A 288 12.66 9.45 8.25
CA ARG A 288 13.49 9.55 7.05
C ARG A 288 13.91 8.15 6.58
N TYR A 289 13.72 7.91 5.29
CA TYR A 289 14.14 6.69 4.60
C TYR A 289 15.63 6.41 4.82
N GLU A 290 16.46 7.45 4.77
CA GLU A 290 17.92 7.33 4.92
C GLU A 290 18.34 6.94 6.33
N ASP A 291 17.58 7.38 7.35
CA ASP A 291 17.85 7.08 8.75
C ASP A 291 17.39 5.65 9.05
N LEU A 292 16.20 5.26 8.57
CA LEU A 292 15.70 3.89 8.64
C LEU A 292 16.66 2.87 8.00
N LEU A 293 17.28 3.21 6.86
CA LEU A 293 18.27 2.32 6.24
C LEU A 293 19.62 2.30 6.97
N ALA A 294 19.99 3.40 7.63
CA ALA A 294 21.25 3.49 8.35
C ALA A 294 21.23 2.67 9.64
N ASP A 295 20.11 2.75 10.39
CA ASP A 295 19.87 1.94 11.57
C ASP A 295 18.42 1.45 11.62
N PRO A 296 18.11 0.32 10.95
CA PRO A 296 16.76 -0.24 10.96
C PRO A 296 16.28 -0.62 12.37
N GLY A 297 17.19 -1.09 13.23
CA GLY A 297 16.85 -1.57 14.57
C GLY A 297 16.35 -0.42 15.46
N GLU A 298 17.13 0.65 15.56
CA GLU A 298 16.77 1.82 16.37
C GLU A 298 15.51 2.50 15.84
N ASN A 299 15.42 2.70 14.52
CA ASN A 299 14.26 3.36 13.92
C ASN A 299 12.99 2.54 14.07
N MET A 300 13.03 1.21 13.88
CA MET A 300 11.86 0.36 14.04
C MET A 300 11.46 0.17 15.51
N CYS A 301 12.42 0.24 16.45
CA CYS A 301 12.13 0.34 17.89
C CYS A 301 11.34 1.62 18.20
N SER A 302 11.81 2.77 17.72
CA SER A 302 11.10 4.05 17.86
C SER A 302 9.71 4.04 17.21
N ILE A 303 9.55 3.36 16.07
CA ILE A 303 8.23 3.15 15.45
C ILE A 303 7.34 2.24 16.32
N ALA A 304 7.85 1.14 16.87
CA ALA A 304 7.09 0.26 17.76
C ALA A 304 6.58 1.02 19.00
N ASP A 305 7.45 1.82 19.64
CA ASP A 305 7.10 2.70 20.76
C ASP A 305 6.04 3.72 20.36
N PHE A 306 6.23 4.39 19.21
CA PHE A 306 5.24 5.33 18.67
C PHE A 306 3.88 4.66 18.44
N LEU A 307 3.85 3.41 17.97
CA LEU A 307 2.62 2.65 17.74
C LEU A 307 2.00 2.10 19.04
N GLY A 308 2.81 1.91 20.09
CA GLY A 308 2.39 1.29 21.34
C GLY A 308 2.30 -0.23 21.23
N ILE A 309 3.20 -0.84 20.45
CA ILE A 309 3.36 -2.29 20.30
C ILE A 309 4.75 -2.70 20.81
N PRO A 310 4.94 -3.95 21.29
CA PRO A 310 6.27 -4.45 21.63
C PRO A 310 7.21 -4.40 20.42
N TYR A 311 8.49 -4.16 20.65
CA TYR A 311 9.48 -4.35 19.60
C TYR A 311 9.68 -5.85 19.36
N GLU A 312 9.63 -6.27 18.10
CA GLU A 312 9.91 -7.63 17.67
C GLU A 312 11.01 -7.64 16.59
N PRO A 313 11.95 -8.61 16.61
CA PRO A 313 12.98 -8.73 15.57
C PRO A 313 12.44 -8.92 14.15
N SER A 314 11.17 -9.31 14.00
CA SER A 314 10.52 -9.37 12.68
C SER A 314 10.40 -7.99 12.02
N LEU A 315 10.43 -6.89 12.79
CA LEU A 315 10.31 -5.52 12.28
C LEU A 315 11.47 -5.06 11.38
N ILE A 316 12.54 -5.86 11.25
CA ILE A 316 13.64 -5.60 10.32
C ILE A 316 13.71 -6.64 9.17
N GLN A 317 12.72 -7.52 9.08
CA GLN A 317 12.60 -8.56 8.07
C GLN A 317 11.40 -8.24 7.16
N PRO A 318 11.61 -7.68 5.96
CA PRO A 318 10.50 -7.26 5.12
C PRO A 318 9.72 -8.47 4.60
N THR A 319 8.43 -8.54 4.93
CA THR A 319 7.50 -9.55 4.46
C THR A 319 6.30 -8.93 3.75
N GLU A 320 5.62 -9.72 2.94
CA GLU A 320 4.32 -9.39 2.34
C GLU A 320 3.42 -10.58 2.58
N ASN A 321 2.39 -10.40 3.41
CA ASN A 321 1.49 -11.45 3.83
C ASN A 321 2.23 -12.65 4.46
N GLY A 322 3.23 -12.38 5.30
CA GLY A 322 4.03 -13.40 6.00
C GLY A 322 5.12 -14.08 5.16
N ALA A 323 5.15 -13.86 3.85
CA ALA A 323 6.21 -14.36 2.97
C ALA A 323 7.33 -13.31 2.82
N PRO A 324 8.60 -13.70 2.65
CA PRO A 324 9.68 -12.76 2.36
C PRO A 324 9.35 -11.84 1.17
N ALA A 325 9.32 -10.53 1.39
CA ALA A 325 8.91 -9.58 0.37
C ALA A 325 10.01 -9.31 -0.64
N ARG A 326 9.64 -9.18 -1.91
CA ARG A 326 10.54 -8.68 -2.96
C ARG A 326 10.63 -7.16 -2.90
N THR A 327 11.83 -6.63 -3.10
CA THR A 327 12.01 -5.17 -3.05
C THR A 327 11.32 -4.47 -4.23
N ASN A 328 10.53 -3.44 -3.91
CA ASN A 328 9.85 -2.57 -4.88
C ASN A 328 10.79 -1.52 -5.54
N SER A 329 11.88 -1.99 -6.14
CA SER A 329 12.86 -1.17 -6.85
C SER A 329 12.54 -1.04 -8.34
N MET A 330 12.78 0.15 -8.90
CA MET A 330 12.69 0.38 -10.36
C MET A 330 13.96 -0.06 -11.10
N TYR A 331 14.97 -0.48 -10.36
CA TYR A 331 16.26 -0.92 -10.85
C TYR A 331 16.36 -2.43 -10.64
N ARG A 332 16.38 -3.20 -11.73
CA ARG A 332 16.38 -4.68 -11.66
C ARG A 332 17.53 -5.25 -10.82
N GLN A 333 18.69 -4.59 -10.85
CA GLN A 333 19.88 -4.98 -10.08
C GLN A 333 19.70 -4.85 -8.56
N ASP A 334 18.69 -4.11 -8.09
CA ASP A 334 18.38 -3.94 -6.68
C ASP A 334 17.10 -4.72 -6.31
N GLN A 335 16.94 -5.93 -6.83
CA GLN A 335 15.85 -6.80 -6.42
C GLN A 335 16.42 -7.87 -5.49
N THR A 336 16.19 -7.68 -4.19
CA THR A 336 16.40 -8.69 -3.15
C THR A 336 15.05 -9.12 -2.58
N THR A 337 15.03 -10.29 -1.96
CA THR A 337 13.84 -10.86 -1.30
C THR A 337 14.14 -11.05 0.19
N GLY A 338 13.25 -10.59 1.06
CA GLY A 338 13.36 -10.73 2.51
C GLY A 338 14.51 -9.94 3.16
N GLN A 339 15.07 -8.96 2.45
CA GLN A 339 16.22 -8.19 2.93
C GLN A 339 16.04 -6.69 2.65
N LEU A 340 16.43 -5.86 3.61
CA LEU A 340 16.56 -4.43 3.41
C LEU A 340 17.73 -4.13 2.48
N LEU A 341 17.41 -3.60 1.30
CA LEU A 341 18.43 -3.07 0.41
C LEU A 341 18.97 -1.77 0.97
N GLN A 342 20.27 -1.76 1.25
CA GLN A 342 21.02 -0.51 1.39
C GLN A 342 21.09 0.15 0.02
N SER A 343 20.08 0.96 -0.29
CA SER A 343 20.01 1.62 -1.59
C SER A 343 21.25 2.51 -1.81
N ARG A 344 21.78 2.52 -3.03
CA ARG A 344 22.81 3.50 -3.41
C ARG A 344 22.26 4.91 -3.22
N ARG A 345 22.87 5.65 -2.28
CA ARG A 345 22.68 7.09 -2.12
C ARG A 345 23.22 7.79 -3.37
N SER A 346 22.63 8.93 -3.72
CA SER A 346 23.14 9.83 -4.75
C SER A 346 22.99 9.38 -6.21
N ARG A 347 22.02 8.50 -6.53
CA ARG A 347 21.71 8.13 -7.94
C ARG A 347 21.24 9.31 -8.77
N TRP A 348 20.68 10.31 -8.10
CA TRP A 348 20.27 11.54 -8.75
C TRP A 348 21.39 12.22 -9.54
N LEU A 349 22.68 11.97 -9.22
CA LEU A 349 23.82 12.46 -9.98
C LEU A 349 23.88 11.88 -11.40
N GLU A 350 23.44 10.64 -11.58
CA GLU A 350 23.44 9.92 -12.86
C GLU A 350 22.12 10.12 -13.61
N GLU A 351 21.00 10.20 -12.87
CA GLU A 351 19.65 10.16 -13.44
C GLU A 351 19.08 11.55 -13.75
N LEU A 352 19.45 12.59 -12.98
CA LEU A 352 18.84 13.92 -13.11
C LEU A 352 19.73 14.87 -13.91
N THR A 353 19.11 15.53 -14.89
CA THR A 353 19.75 16.63 -15.63
C THR A 353 19.95 17.86 -14.73
N ALA A 354 20.80 18.79 -15.16
CA ALA A 354 21.01 20.04 -14.43
C ALA A 354 19.71 20.84 -14.25
N GLU A 355 18.83 20.84 -15.25
CA GLU A 355 17.51 21.50 -15.17
C GLU A 355 16.62 20.86 -14.10
N GLU A 356 16.63 19.54 -13.99
CA GLU A 356 15.82 18.83 -12.99
C GLU A 356 16.33 19.07 -11.58
N GLN A 357 17.66 19.15 -11.42
CA GLN A 357 18.27 19.55 -10.16
C GLN A 357 17.93 21.01 -9.81
N ASP A 358 17.95 21.92 -10.78
CA ASP A 358 17.61 23.34 -10.57
C ASP A 358 16.14 23.52 -10.16
N ALA A 359 15.22 22.71 -10.69
CA ALA A 359 13.82 22.70 -10.26
C ALA A 359 13.68 22.31 -8.77
N LEU A 360 14.39 21.26 -8.32
CA LEU A 360 14.45 20.87 -6.91
C LEU A 360 15.04 21.98 -6.04
N LEU A 361 16.12 22.62 -6.46
CA LEU A 361 16.74 23.74 -5.74
C LEU A 361 15.80 24.93 -5.58
N THR A 362 14.92 25.15 -6.55
CA THR A 362 13.97 26.26 -6.56
C THR A 362 12.76 25.99 -5.67
N HIS A 363 12.18 24.79 -5.75
CA HIS A 363 10.87 24.51 -5.16
C HIS A 363 10.93 23.63 -3.90
N TYR A 364 11.78 22.60 -3.88
CA TYR A 364 11.84 21.62 -2.79
C TYR A 364 12.85 22.01 -1.70
N TYR A 365 14.07 22.37 -2.11
CA TYR A 365 15.17 22.70 -1.22
C TYR A 365 14.86 23.74 -0.13
N PRO A 366 14.05 24.81 -0.38
CA PRO A 366 13.71 25.77 0.66
C PRO A 366 13.06 25.15 1.90
N TYR A 367 12.43 23.97 1.78
CA TYR A 367 11.75 23.28 2.87
C TYR A 367 12.51 22.05 3.38
N SER A 368 13.47 21.53 2.61
CA SER A 368 14.09 20.22 2.90
C SER A 368 14.83 20.18 4.24
N HIS A 369 15.45 21.30 4.63
CA HIS A 369 16.19 21.41 5.89
C HIS A 369 15.28 21.26 7.13
N LEU A 370 14.00 21.65 7.04
CA LEU A 370 13.02 21.47 8.12
C LEU A 370 12.69 20.00 8.38
N ALA A 371 12.98 19.13 7.41
CA ALA A 371 12.88 17.69 7.52
C ALA A 371 14.25 17.01 7.69
N GLY A 372 15.31 17.76 8.05
CA GLY A 372 16.64 17.20 8.33
C GLY A 372 17.52 16.96 7.10
N TYR A 373 17.11 17.42 5.91
CA TYR A 373 17.92 17.29 4.69
C TYR A 373 18.81 18.53 4.48
N THR A 374 20.11 18.37 4.70
CA THR A 374 21.11 19.41 4.44
C THR A 374 21.76 19.18 3.07
N TRP A 375 21.58 20.12 2.13
CA TRP A 375 22.25 20.06 0.83
C TRP A 375 23.38 21.09 0.75
N GLN A 376 24.54 20.66 0.26
CA GLN A 376 25.68 21.52 -0.03
C GLN A 376 25.44 22.24 -1.37
N VAL A 377 24.93 23.47 -1.32
CA VAL A 377 24.58 24.27 -2.52
C VAL A 377 25.11 25.69 -2.37
N SER A 378 25.91 26.16 -3.33
CA SER A 378 26.39 27.55 -3.30
C SER A 378 25.26 28.57 -3.50
N PRO A 379 25.31 29.75 -2.84
CA PRO A 379 24.30 30.79 -3.02
C PRO A 379 24.11 31.19 -4.49
N LEU A 380 25.20 31.29 -5.25
CA LEU A 380 25.18 31.59 -6.69
C LEU A 380 24.42 30.54 -7.49
N ARG A 381 24.63 29.24 -7.21
CA ARG A 381 23.89 28.17 -7.88
C ARG A 381 22.40 28.25 -7.57
N ARG A 382 22.04 28.56 -6.33
CA ARG A 382 20.64 28.73 -5.92
C ARG A 382 19.96 29.90 -6.63
N THR A 383 20.60 31.07 -6.66
CA THR A 383 20.06 32.25 -7.36
C THR A 383 19.92 31.98 -8.85
N ARG A 384 20.92 31.34 -9.47
CA ARG A 384 20.88 30.95 -10.88
C ARG A 384 19.72 29.99 -11.19
N ALA A 385 19.53 28.94 -10.38
CA ALA A 385 18.42 28.01 -10.53
C ALA A 385 17.08 28.74 -10.50
N TRP A 386 16.86 29.61 -9.50
CA TRP A 386 15.65 30.40 -9.37
C TRP A 386 15.38 31.27 -10.62
N VAL A 387 16.39 32.02 -11.09
CA VAL A 387 16.27 32.87 -12.28
C VAL A 387 15.93 32.03 -13.52
N LEU A 388 16.65 30.93 -13.76
CA LEU A 388 16.45 30.09 -14.94
C LEU A 388 15.05 29.46 -14.98
N THR A 389 14.54 28.97 -13.85
CA THR A 389 13.20 28.39 -13.76
C THR A 389 12.11 29.43 -14.05
N HIS A 390 12.23 30.65 -13.51
CA HIS A 390 11.22 31.70 -13.69
C HIS A 390 11.25 32.35 -15.09
N LEU A 391 12.43 32.52 -15.70
CA LEU A 391 12.55 33.02 -17.08
C LEU A 391 11.92 32.05 -18.11
N ARG A 392 12.08 30.75 -17.91
CA ARG A 392 11.46 29.71 -18.76
C ARG A 392 9.93 29.66 -18.61
N GLY A 393 9.41 29.94 -17.42
CA GLY A 393 7.97 30.10 -17.18
C GLY A 393 7.36 31.29 -17.94
N LEU A 394 8.14 32.33 -18.21
CA LEU A 394 7.72 33.48 -19.00
C LEU A 394 7.74 33.20 -20.51
N SER A 395 8.78 32.54 -21.03
CA SER A 395 8.88 32.23 -22.48
C SER A 395 7.77 31.27 -22.95
N THR A 396 7.43 30.26 -22.13
CA THR A 396 6.36 29.30 -22.42
C THR A 396 4.95 29.93 -22.41
N ARG A 397 4.72 30.95 -21.56
CA ARG A 397 3.46 31.72 -21.56
C ARG A 397 3.34 32.66 -22.76
N VAL A 398 4.45 33.19 -23.27
CA VAL A 398 4.47 34.04 -24.47
C VAL A 398 4.21 33.21 -25.73
N MET A 399 4.71 31.97 -25.81
CA MET A 399 4.45 31.08 -26.95
C MET A 399 3.02 30.50 -27.00
N ARG A 400 2.31 30.38 -25.87
CA ARG A 400 0.90 29.92 -25.83
C ARG A 400 -0.14 31.01 -26.12
N ARG A 401 0.28 32.26 -26.27
CA ARG A 401 -0.60 33.43 -26.57
C ARG A 401 -0.50 33.89 -28.04
N ARG A 402 0.18 33.14 -28.88
CA ARG A 402 0.13 33.22 -30.35
C ARG A 402 -0.48 31.93 -30.86
#